data_AF-A0A8C5BHY0-F1
#
_entry.id   AF-A0A8C5BHY0-F1
#
_cell.length_a   1.000
_cell.length_b   1.000
_cell.length_c   1.000
_cell.angle_alpha   90.00
_cell.angle_beta   90.00
_cell.angle_gamma   90.00
#
_symmetry.space_group_name_H-M   'P 1'
#
loop_
_entity.id
_entity.type
_entity.pdbx_description
1 polymer ?
#
loop_
_entity_poly.entity_id
_entity_poly.type
_entity_poly.pdbx_seq_one_letter_code
_entity_poly.pdbx_strand_id
1 'polypeptide(L)'
;MGRKKQGQFESKGKEKRHKMKGKSMEQFTEEMQCALEASLLPREDREAAPVKLPCPLAMWDLGHCDPKRCTGRKLVRKGLVRGLRLNQRFSGLILSPMGTKYVTPADRTIVAQNGLAVIDCSWAKLEETPFSKMVGSHPRLLPYLVAANPVNYGKPCKLSCVEAFAATFCIVGFQELAFLLLNKFKWCFCSSEDGLLSAEKEYIRWSWRNPLRVPSAGY
;
A
#
# COMPACT_ATOMS: atom_id res chain seq x y z
N MET A 1 -53.26 -11.92 35.84
CA MET A 1 -53.04 -11.95 34.37
C MET A 1 -52.65 -10.55 33.90
N GLY A 2 -51.34 -10.32 33.71
CA GLY A 2 -50.76 -8.98 33.52
C GLY A 2 -50.75 -8.53 32.05
N ARG A 3 -51.18 -7.29 31.82
CA ARG A 3 -51.20 -6.59 30.52
C ARG A 3 -49.76 -6.31 30.04
N LYS A 4 -49.38 -6.85 28.88
CA LYS A 4 -48.12 -6.52 28.17
C LYS A 4 -48.23 -5.12 27.56
N LYS A 5 -47.40 -4.16 28.03
CA LYS A 5 -47.15 -2.88 27.37
C LYS A 5 -46.17 -3.07 26.22
N GLN A 6 -46.55 -2.66 25.02
CA GLN A 6 -45.65 -2.47 23.88
C GLN A 6 -44.76 -1.24 24.16
N GLY A 7 -43.44 -1.44 24.18
CA GLY A 7 -42.46 -0.37 24.17
C GLY A 7 -41.96 -0.15 22.74
N GLN A 8 -42.40 0.94 22.11
CA GLN A 8 -41.72 1.51 20.95
C GLN A 8 -40.34 2.03 21.41
N PHE A 9 -39.27 1.52 20.82
CA PHE A 9 -37.94 2.08 20.97
C PHE A 9 -37.54 2.63 19.59
N GLU A 10 -37.89 3.89 19.34
CA GLU A 10 -37.35 4.65 18.20
C GLU A 10 -35.89 5.00 18.51
N SER A 11 -34.94 4.33 17.86
CA SER A 11 -33.52 4.73 17.90
C SER A 11 -33.24 5.72 16.76
N LYS A 12 -33.35 7.02 17.07
CA LYS A 12 -32.80 8.11 16.24
C LYS A 12 -31.27 8.10 16.29
N GLY A 13 -30.65 7.19 15.55
CA GLY A 13 -29.21 7.20 15.27
C GLY A 13 -28.91 8.16 14.12
N LYS A 14 -28.74 9.46 14.40
CA LYS A 14 -28.16 10.40 13.43
C LYS A 14 -26.67 10.06 13.26
N GLU A 15 -26.35 9.18 12.31
CA GLU A 15 -24.98 9.03 11.80
C GLU A 15 -24.54 10.36 11.19
N LYS A 16 -23.75 11.13 11.95
CA LYS A 16 -23.01 12.27 11.41
C LYS A 16 -21.95 11.72 10.45
N ARG A 17 -22.34 11.51 9.18
CA ARG A 17 -21.42 11.37 8.06
C ARG A 17 -20.57 12.63 8.01
N HIS A 18 -19.36 12.59 8.58
CA HIS A 18 -18.31 13.54 8.30
C HIS A 18 -17.98 13.40 6.81
N LYS A 19 -18.65 14.21 5.98
CA LYS A 19 -18.29 14.39 4.58
C LYS A 19 -16.96 15.16 4.58
N MET A 20 -15.85 14.43 4.68
CA MET A 20 -14.53 15.01 4.46
C MET A 20 -14.57 15.68 3.09
N LYS A 21 -14.46 17.01 3.08
CA LYS A 21 -14.26 17.79 1.86
C LYS A 21 -12.95 17.26 1.25
N GLY A 22 -13.03 16.60 0.11
CA GLY A 22 -11.86 15.98 -0.52
C GLY A 22 -10.78 17.03 -0.74
N LYS A 23 -9.54 16.72 -0.35
CA LYS A 23 -8.37 17.57 -0.64
C LYS A 23 -8.25 17.76 -2.15
N SER A 24 -7.85 18.95 -2.60
CA SER A 24 -7.57 19.16 -4.02
C SER A 24 -6.33 18.36 -4.45
N MET A 25 -6.23 18.04 -5.74
CA MET A 25 -5.05 17.32 -6.27
C MET A 25 -3.77 18.15 -6.16
N GLU A 26 -3.90 19.48 -6.23
CA GLU A 26 -2.80 20.44 -6.04
C GLU A 26 -2.27 20.35 -4.61
N GLN A 27 -3.15 20.44 -3.60
CA GLN A 27 -2.78 20.27 -2.19
C GLN A 27 -2.11 18.92 -1.92
N PHE A 28 -2.59 17.86 -2.55
CA PHE A 28 -1.97 16.54 -2.43
C PHE A 28 -0.53 16.52 -2.99
N THR A 29 -0.30 17.21 -4.11
CA THR A 29 1.01 17.28 -4.77
C THR A 29 1.98 18.12 -3.96
N GLU A 30 1.53 19.23 -3.38
CA GLU A 30 2.32 20.06 -2.46
C GLU A 30 2.71 19.26 -1.21
N GLU A 31 1.76 18.58 -0.55
CA GLU A 31 2.04 17.73 0.62
C GLU A 31 3.03 16.61 0.28
N MET A 32 2.94 16.04 -0.94
CA MET A 32 3.89 15.04 -1.43
C MET A 32 5.31 15.60 -1.60
N GLN A 33 5.43 16.81 -2.16
CA GLN A 33 6.72 17.49 -2.35
C GLN A 33 7.35 17.84 -1.00
N CYS A 34 6.57 18.40 -0.06
CA CYS A 34 7.05 18.66 1.30
C CYS A 34 7.52 17.37 2.00
N ALA A 35 6.80 16.25 1.82
CA ALA A 35 7.21 14.96 2.38
C ALA A 35 8.51 14.43 1.77
N LEU A 36 8.73 14.66 0.47
CA LEU A 36 9.96 14.30 -0.22
C LEU A 36 11.14 15.15 0.28
N GLU A 37 10.99 16.47 0.32
CA GLU A 37 12.00 17.40 0.81
C GLU A 37 12.41 17.09 2.26
N ALA A 38 11.43 16.90 3.15
CA ALA A 38 11.67 16.50 4.53
C ALA A 38 12.41 15.15 4.68
N SER A 39 12.40 14.31 3.64
CA SER A 39 13.15 13.05 3.64
C SER A 39 14.60 13.17 3.18
N LEU A 40 14.92 14.25 2.44
CA LEU A 40 16.24 14.50 1.84
C LEU A 40 17.13 15.40 2.71
N LEU A 41 16.55 16.21 3.59
CA LEU A 41 17.32 17.07 4.50
C LEU A 41 18.23 16.24 5.43
N PRO A 42 19.52 16.60 5.56
CA PRO A 42 20.45 15.94 6.48
C PRO A 42 19.92 16.03 7.91
N ARG A 43 19.91 14.88 8.60
CA ARG A 43 19.45 14.79 9.98
C ARG A 43 20.57 15.20 10.92
N GLU A 44 20.83 16.50 11.00
CA GLU A 44 21.60 17.04 12.13
C GLU A 44 20.69 17.01 13.36
N ASP A 45 21.08 16.17 14.32
CA ASP A 45 20.66 16.08 15.72
C ASP A 45 19.17 16.29 16.09
N ARG A 46 18.61 15.24 16.70
CA ARG A 46 17.36 15.16 17.50
C ARG A 46 16.08 14.78 16.73
N GLU A 47 15.53 13.64 17.17
CA GLU A 47 14.16 13.15 16.99
C GLU A 47 13.47 13.54 15.68
N ALA A 48 13.92 12.92 14.59
CA ALA A 48 13.40 13.19 13.26
C ALA A 48 11.87 13.06 13.21
N ALA A 49 11.20 14.19 12.93
CA ALA A 49 9.77 14.22 12.71
C ALA A 49 9.36 13.11 11.71
N PRO A 50 8.31 12.33 12.00
CA PRO A 50 7.87 11.27 11.11
C PRO A 50 7.45 11.88 9.78
N VAL A 51 8.02 11.40 8.67
CA VAL A 51 7.60 11.79 7.32
C VAL A 51 6.11 11.46 7.19
N LYS A 52 5.28 12.50 7.10
CA LYS A 52 3.84 12.36 6.99
C LYS A 52 3.47 12.22 5.52
N LEU A 53 2.84 11.11 5.16
CA LEU A 53 2.37 10.89 3.81
C LEU A 53 1.07 11.69 3.54
N PRO A 54 0.85 12.17 2.31
CA PRO A 54 -0.31 12.99 1.95
C PRO A 54 -1.62 12.19 1.91
N CYS A 55 -1.54 10.87 1.77
CA CYS A 55 -2.66 9.94 1.88
C CYS A 55 -2.45 8.88 2.97
N PRO A 56 -3.52 8.33 3.55
CA PRO A 56 -3.42 7.26 4.52
C PRO A 56 -3.00 5.95 3.85
N LEU A 57 -1.98 5.30 4.40
CA LEU A 57 -1.68 3.91 4.09
C LEU A 57 -2.18 2.99 5.19
N ALA A 58 -2.72 1.84 4.81
CA ALA A 58 -3.25 0.88 5.78
C ALA A 58 -2.91 -0.57 5.42
N MET A 59 -2.94 -1.46 6.41
CA MET A 59 -2.62 -2.86 6.20
C MET A 59 -3.42 -3.74 7.14
N TRP A 60 -4.07 -4.77 6.60
CA TRP A 60 -4.55 -5.88 7.44
C TRP A 60 -3.37 -6.82 7.71
N ASP A 61 -3.05 -7.04 8.99
CA ASP A 61 -2.01 -7.96 9.43
C ASP A 61 -2.66 -9.25 9.93
N LEU A 62 -2.38 -10.36 9.26
CA LEU A 62 -2.94 -11.67 9.62
C LEU A 62 -2.09 -12.46 10.60
N GLY A 63 -0.93 -11.93 11.02
CA GLY A 63 -0.06 -12.68 11.93
C GLY A 63 0.84 -13.71 11.24
N HIS A 64 0.70 -13.93 9.93
CA HIS A 64 1.32 -15.07 9.23
C HIS A 64 2.80 -14.89 8.86
N CYS A 65 3.32 -13.66 8.92
CA CYS A 65 4.70 -13.32 8.55
C CYS A 65 5.60 -13.13 9.79
N ASP A 66 6.89 -13.44 9.65
CA ASP A 66 7.91 -13.11 10.67
C ASP A 66 7.95 -11.59 10.89
N PRO A 67 7.69 -11.09 12.13
CA PRO A 67 7.67 -9.66 12.41
C PRO A 67 8.96 -8.92 12.09
N LYS A 68 10.11 -9.61 12.12
CA LYS A 68 11.42 -9.01 11.83
C LYS A 68 11.64 -8.81 10.33
N ARG A 69 11.09 -9.71 9.50
CA ARG A 69 11.26 -9.69 8.03
C ARG A 69 10.10 -9.02 7.30
N CYS A 70 8.93 -8.94 7.92
CA CYS A 70 7.74 -8.33 7.29
C CYS A 70 7.96 -6.84 6.99
N THR A 71 7.98 -6.50 5.70
CA THR A 71 8.13 -5.12 5.23
C THR A 71 6.93 -4.27 5.62
N GLY A 72 5.73 -4.85 5.63
CA GLY A 72 4.50 -4.21 6.10
C GLY A 72 4.57 -3.79 7.58
N ARG A 73 4.89 -4.72 8.49
CA ARG A 73 5.06 -4.39 9.92
C ARG A 73 6.20 -3.41 10.16
N LYS A 74 7.25 -3.41 9.35
CA LYS A 74 8.30 -2.39 9.42
C LYS A 74 7.76 -0.99 9.08
N LEU A 75 6.87 -0.86 8.10
CA LEU A 75 6.20 0.41 7.80
C LEU A 75 5.25 0.85 8.92
N VAL A 76 4.54 -0.10 9.57
CA VAL A 76 3.71 0.18 10.75
C VAL A 76 4.54 0.71 11.90
N ARG A 77 5.68 0.07 12.22
CA ARG A 77 6.62 0.55 13.26
C ARG A 77 7.19 1.94 12.98
N LYS A 78 7.28 2.33 11.70
CA LYS A 78 7.74 3.66 11.27
C LYS A 78 6.62 4.71 11.26
N GLY A 79 5.38 4.33 11.62
CA GLY A 79 4.23 5.23 11.60
C GLY A 79 3.73 5.62 10.20
N LEU A 80 4.21 4.93 9.15
CA LEU A 80 3.83 5.23 7.75
C LEU A 80 2.56 4.49 7.33
N VAL A 81 2.29 3.32 7.93
CA VAL A 81 1.14 2.47 7.61
C VAL A 81 0.35 2.21 8.89
N ARG A 82 -0.97 2.34 8.81
CA ARG A 82 -1.88 2.01 9.90
C ARG A 82 -2.27 0.53 9.85
N GLY A 83 -2.07 -0.20 10.94
CA GLY A 83 -2.62 -1.55 11.10
C GLY A 83 -4.15 -1.53 11.19
N LEU A 84 -4.81 -2.39 10.42
CA LEU A 84 -6.27 -2.60 10.43
C LEU A 84 -6.60 -3.92 11.09
N ARG A 85 -7.67 -3.93 11.88
CA ARG A 85 -8.24 -5.18 12.44
C ARG A 85 -9.07 -5.89 11.37
N LEU A 86 -9.23 -7.20 11.52
CA LEU A 86 -10.22 -7.95 10.71
C LEU A 86 -11.61 -7.32 10.87
N ASN A 87 -12.40 -7.30 9.79
CA ASN A 87 -13.70 -6.62 9.67
C ASN A 87 -13.65 -5.07 9.67
N GLN A 88 -12.49 -4.45 9.92
CA GLN A 88 -12.35 -3.01 9.77
C GLN A 88 -12.35 -2.65 8.29
N ARG A 89 -13.24 -1.74 7.88
CA ARG A 89 -13.35 -1.29 6.49
C ARG A 89 -12.29 -0.25 6.14
N PHE A 90 -11.91 -0.23 4.86
CA PHE A 90 -11.07 0.81 4.26
C PHE A 90 -11.78 1.41 3.03
N SER A 91 -11.82 2.74 2.94
CA SER A 91 -12.53 3.46 1.88
C SER A 91 -11.72 3.64 0.60
N GLY A 92 -10.39 3.55 0.68
CA GLY A 92 -9.49 3.74 -0.45
C GLY A 92 -9.32 2.52 -1.34
N LEU A 93 -8.23 2.52 -2.11
CA LEU A 93 -7.86 1.42 -2.97
C LEU A 93 -7.30 0.27 -2.14
N ILE A 94 -7.70 -0.96 -2.44
CA ILE A 94 -7.28 -2.15 -1.71
C ILE A 94 -6.59 -3.09 -2.68
N LEU A 95 -5.33 -3.40 -2.41
CA LEU A 95 -4.65 -4.49 -3.09
C LEU A 95 -5.09 -5.82 -2.49
N SER A 96 -5.87 -6.58 -3.26
CA SER A 96 -6.43 -7.85 -2.84
C SER A 96 -6.40 -8.85 -3.99
N PRO A 97 -6.05 -10.13 -3.72
CA PRO A 97 -6.16 -11.19 -4.72
C PRO A 97 -7.60 -11.46 -5.15
N MET A 98 -8.60 -10.94 -4.42
CA MET A 98 -10.01 -11.00 -4.80
C MET A 98 -10.44 -9.85 -5.72
N GLY A 99 -9.54 -8.94 -6.07
CA GLY A 99 -9.82 -7.88 -7.04
C GLY A 99 -10.05 -8.48 -8.43
N THR A 100 -10.97 -7.89 -9.19
CA THR A 100 -11.22 -8.27 -10.59
C THR A 100 -10.59 -7.29 -11.60
N LYS A 101 -10.20 -6.10 -11.12
CA LYS A 101 -9.61 -5.04 -11.95
C LYS A 101 -8.16 -4.82 -11.55
N TYR A 102 -7.30 -4.59 -12.53
CA TYR A 102 -5.93 -4.17 -12.26
C TYR A 102 -5.87 -2.70 -11.82
N VAL A 103 -4.84 -2.35 -11.04
CA VAL A 103 -4.49 -0.95 -10.77
C VAL A 103 -4.18 -0.27 -12.09
N THR A 104 -4.75 0.92 -12.29
CA THR A 104 -4.52 1.74 -13.48
C THR A 104 -4.24 3.19 -13.08
N PRO A 105 -3.69 4.02 -14.00
CA PRO A 105 -3.52 5.45 -13.76
C PRO A 105 -4.83 6.17 -13.38
N ALA A 106 -5.99 5.64 -13.78
CA ALA A 106 -7.30 6.20 -13.43
C ALA A 106 -7.62 6.12 -11.92
N ASP A 107 -6.97 5.24 -11.18
CA ASP A 107 -7.17 5.09 -9.74
C ASP A 107 -6.48 6.21 -8.91
N ARG A 108 -5.76 7.13 -9.57
CA ARG A 108 -5.02 8.24 -8.94
C ARG A 108 -5.87 9.07 -7.99
N THR A 109 -7.10 9.41 -8.37
CA THR A 109 -8.01 10.22 -7.53
C THR A 109 -8.45 9.48 -6.28
N ILE A 110 -8.71 8.16 -6.39
CA ILE A 110 -9.09 7.30 -5.27
C ILE A 110 -7.94 7.24 -4.26
N VAL A 111 -6.70 7.04 -4.74
CA VAL A 111 -5.50 6.98 -3.90
C VAL A 111 -5.25 8.33 -3.22
N ALA A 112 -5.33 9.44 -3.94
CA ALA A 112 -5.11 10.77 -3.35
C ALA A 112 -6.12 11.11 -2.25
N GLN A 113 -7.40 10.78 -2.46
CA GLN A 113 -8.48 11.16 -1.53
C GLN A 113 -8.63 10.20 -0.35
N ASN A 114 -8.55 8.90 -0.62
CA ASN A 114 -8.93 7.85 0.33
C ASN A 114 -7.76 6.93 0.73
N GLY A 115 -6.62 7.04 0.04
CA GLY A 115 -5.42 6.28 0.32
C GLY A 115 -5.43 4.85 -0.23
N LEU A 116 -4.51 4.06 0.29
CA LEU A 116 -4.17 2.73 -0.21
C LEU A 116 -4.01 1.73 0.94
N ALA A 117 -4.54 0.53 0.76
CA ALA A 117 -4.39 -0.57 1.70
C ALA A 117 -3.89 -1.85 1.05
N VAL A 118 -3.13 -2.63 1.82
CA VAL A 118 -2.63 -3.96 1.43
C VAL A 118 -3.04 -5.02 2.46
N ILE A 119 -3.00 -6.28 2.05
CA ILE A 119 -3.26 -7.43 2.91
C ILE A 119 -1.93 -8.17 3.14
N ASP A 120 -1.41 -8.13 4.37
CA ASP A 120 -0.20 -8.87 4.76
C ASP A 120 -0.58 -10.30 5.14
N CYS A 121 -0.43 -11.18 4.16
CA CYS A 121 -0.60 -12.62 4.32
C CYS A 121 0.67 -13.34 3.82
N SER A 122 1.00 -14.47 4.42
CA SER A 122 2.06 -15.30 3.87
C SER A 122 1.58 -15.95 2.58
N TRP A 123 2.47 -16.04 1.58
CA TRP A 123 2.17 -16.69 0.31
C TRP A 123 1.75 -18.16 0.45
N ALA A 124 2.08 -18.79 1.58
CA ALA A 124 1.74 -20.19 1.87
C ALA A 124 0.30 -20.37 2.39
N LYS A 125 -0.38 -19.30 2.80
CA LYS A 125 -1.70 -19.37 3.47
C LYS A 125 -2.76 -18.52 2.78
N LEU A 126 -2.66 -18.34 1.46
CA LEU A 126 -3.68 -17.56 0.73
C LEU A 126 -5.05 -18.24 0.82
N GLU A 127 -5.12 -19.55 0.66
CA GLU A 127 -6.40 -20.28 0.64
C GLU A 127 -7.12 -20.22 1.99
N GLU A 128 -6.37 -20.19 3.10
CA GLU A 128 -6.91 -20.08 4.46
C GLU A 128 -7.27 -18.65 4.85
N THR A 129 -6.89 -17.65 4.04
CA THR A 129 -7.03 -16.24 4.41
C THR A 129 -8.49 -15.79 4.22
N PRO A 130 -9.14 -15.23 5.27
CA PRO A 130 -10.54 -14.82 5.21
C PRO A 130 -10.70 -13.48 4.47
N PHE A 131 -10.48 -13.45 3.15
CA PHE A 131 -10.58 -12.23 2.34
C PHE A 131 -11.94 -11.55 2.43
N SER A 132 -13.01 -12.32 2.64
CA SER A 132 -14.37 -11.80 2.83
C SER A 132 -14.52 -10.90 4.06
N LYS A 133 -13.60 -10.95 5.03
CA LYS A 133 -13.56 -10.09 6.22
C LYS A 133 -12.78 -8.79 6.01
N MET A 134 -12.09 -8.66 4.87
CA MET A 134 -11.28 -7.48 4.51
C MET A 134 -12.01 -6.70 3.41
N VAL A 135 -13.11 -6.05 3.83
CA VAL A 135 -14.04 -5.39 2.92
C VAL A 135 -13.65 -3.93 2.72
N GLY A 136 -13.70 -3.48 1.46
CA GLY A 136 -13.75 -2.07 1.14
C GLY A 136 -14.15 -1.82 -0.31
N SER A 137 -14.09 -0.55 -0.69
CA SER A 137 -14.83 -0.07 -1.86
C SER A 137 -14.17 -0.36 -3.20
N HIS A 138 -12.84 -0.45 -3.24
CA HIS A 138 -12.08 -0.48 -4.50
C HIS A 138 -10.99 -1.56 -4.50
N PRO A 139 -11.34 -2.86 -4.53
CA PRO A 139 -10.36 -3.92 -4.65
C PRO A 139 -9.70 -3.89 -6.04
N ARG A 140 -8.37 -4.07 -6.08
CA ARG A 140 -7.56 -4.12 -7.29
C ARG A 140 -6.48 -5.19 -7.19
N LEU A 141 -6.12 -5.74 -8.35
CA LEU A 141 -4.93 -6.56 -8.57
C LEU A 141 -3.77 -5.67 -9.00
N LEU A 142 -2.56 -6.03 -8.58
CA LEU A 142 -1.38 -5.49 -9.25
C LEU A 142 -1.19 -6.20 -10.59
N PRO A 143 -0.73 -5.50 -11.62
CA PRO A 143 -0.35 -6.13 -12.87
C PRO A 143 0.88 -7.02 -12.65
N TYR A 144 1.25 -7.78 -13.68
CA TYR A 144 2.42 -8.65 -13.60
C TYR A 144 3.67 -7.81 -13.33
N LEU A 145 4.31 -8.11 -12.21
CA LEU A 145 5.48 -7.42 -11.71
C LEU A 145 6.43 -8.45 -11.12
N VAL A 146 7.73 -8.23 -11.32
CA VAL A 146 8.77 -9.08 -10.76
C VAL A 146 9.28 -8.49 -9.44
N ALA A 147 9.40 -9.36 -8.45
CA ALA A 147 9.88 -8.99 -7.13
C ALA A 147 11.37 -8.65 -7.13
N ALA A 148 11.70 -7.54 -6.46
CA ALA A 148 13.05 -7.08 -6.17
C ALA A 148 13.47 -7.38 -4.73
N ASN A 149 12.54 -7.84 -3.88
CA ASN A 149 12.83 -8.16 -2.49
C ASN A 149 13.78 -9.36 -2.35
N PRO A 150 14.63 -9.42 -1.31
CA PRO A 150 15.62 -10.49 -1.13
C PRO A 150 15.03 -11.90 -0.98
N VAL A 151 13.75 -12.03 -0.58
CA VAL A 151 13.13 -13.33 -0.29
C VAL A 151 12.60 -13.99 -1.55
N ASN A 152 12.06 -13.20 -2.47
CA ASN A 152 11.41 -13.66 -3.70
C ASN A 152 12.01 -13.00 -4.95
N TYR A 153 13.28 -12.59 -4.90
CA TYR A 153 13.94 -11.92 -6.01
C TYR A 153 13.74 -12.70 -7.33
N GLY A 154 13.36 -11.98 -8.39
CA GLY A 154 13.12 -12.56 -9.71
C GLY A 154 11.80 -13.32 -9.85
N LYS A 155 11.04 -13.56 -8.77
CA LYS A 155 9.77 -14.29 -8.84
C LYS A 155 8.62 -13.36 -9.26
N PRO A 156 7.80 -13.77 -10.24
CA PRO A 156 6.65 -12.99 -10.67
C PRO A 156 5.55 -12.95 -9.63
N CYS A 157 4.89 -11.80 -9.49
CA CYS A 157 3.74 -11.57 -8.62
C CYS A 157 3.97 -11.90 -7.13
N LYS A 158 5.22 -12.10 -6.69
CA LYS A 158 5.60 -12.37 -5.29
C LYS A 158 6.17 -11.14 -4.59
N LEU A 159 5.52 -10.00 -4.82
CA LEU A 159 5.88 -8.71 -4.22
C LEU A 159 5.68 -8.74 -2.69
N SER A 160 6.54 -8.02 -1.99
CA SER A 160 6.37 -7.70 -0.57
C SER A 160 5.42 -6.51 -0.39
N CYS A 161 4.90 -6.29 0.82
CA CYS A 161 3.95 -5.21 1.10
C CYS A 161 4.47 -3.82 0.70
N VAL A 162 5.74 -3.51 0.97
CA VAL A 162 6.35 -2.23 0.54
C VAL A 162 6.41 -2.11 -0.99
N GLU A 163 6.74 -3.19 -1.69
CA GLU A 163 6.78 -3.17 -3.16
C GLU A 163 5.38 -3.02 -3.75
N ALA A 164 4.38 -3.64 -3.13
CA ALA A 164 2.99 -3.51 -3.56
C ALA A 164 2.49 -2.07 -3.43
N PHE A 165 2.81 -1.38 -2.33
CA PHE A 165 2.54 0.05 -2.17
C PHE A 165 3.28 0.88 -3.23
N ALA A 166 4.59 0.67 -3.36
CA ALA A 166 5.44 1.44 -4.27
C ALA A 166 5.04 1.25 -5.73
N ALA A 167 4.73 0.02 -6.15
CA ALA A 167 4.24 -0.29 -7.49
C ALA A 167 2.93 0.43 -7.79
N THR A 168 1.99 0.42 -6.85
CA THR A 168 0.72 1.16 -7.01
C THR A 168 0.98 2.64 -7.21
N PHE A 169 1.85 3.23 -6.37
CA PHE A 169 2.22 4.64 -6.49
C PHE A 169 2.88 4.95 -7.84
N CYS A 170 3.75 4.09 -8.34
CA CYS A 170 4.31 4.24 -9.69
C CYS A 170 3.23 4.20 -10.77
N ILE A 171 2.29 3.25 -10.71
CA ILE A 171 1.21 3.09 -11.69
C ILE A 171 0.29 4.31 -11.71
N VAL A 172 -0.06 4.87 -10.55
CA VAL A 172 -0.94 6.05 -10.46
C VAL A 172 -0.22 7.38 -10.67
N GLY A 173 1.11 7.37 -10.87
CA GLY A 173 1.91 8.56 -11.16
C GLY A 173 2.37 9.36 -9.93
N PHE A 174 2.49 8.72 -8.77
CA PHE A 174 3.04 9.29 -7.52
C PHE A 174 4.40 8.68 -7.18
N GLN A 175 5.36 8.75 -8.10
CA GLN A 175 6.65 8.06 -8.00
C GLN A 175 7.48 8.49 -6.77
N GLU A 176 7.31 9.73 -6.33
CA GLU A 176 7.96 10.32 -5.16
C GLU A 176 7.54 9.58 -3.88
N LEU A 177 6.26 9.21 -3.76
CA LEU A 177 5.76 8.41 -2.63
C LEU A 177 6.33 6.99 -2.67
N ALA A 178 6.48 6.41 -3.86
CA ALA A 178 7.13 5.11 -4.02
C ALA A 178 8.58 5.17 -3.53
N PHE A 179 9.33 6.19 -3.95
CA PHE A 179 10.71 6.43 -3.53
C PHE A 179 10.82 6.61 -2.01
N LEU A 180 9.93 7.41 -1.41
CA LEU A 180 9.88 7.64 0.03
C LEU A 180 9.73 6.35 0.85
N LEU A 181 8.88 5.42 0.38
CA LEU A 181 8.68 4.13 1.01
C LEU A 181 9.90 3.21 0.84
N LEU A 182 10.39 3.09 -0.39
CA LEU A 182 11.51 2.19 -0.73
C LEU A 182 12.82 2.63 -0.06
N ASN A 183 13.05 3.93 0.09
CA ASN A 183 14.25 4.48 0.76
C ASN A 183 14.35 4.10 2.24
N LYS A 184 13.31 3.49 2.83
CA LYS A 184 13.39 2.92 4.20
C LYS A 184 14.00 1.51 4.23
N PHE A 185 14.35 0.95 3.08
CA PHE A 185 14.85 -0.42 2.92
C PHE A 185 16.18 -0.43 2.17
N LYS A 186 17.24 -0.96 2.82
CA LYS A 186 18.60 -0.96 2.29
C LYS A 186 18.73 -1.65 0.93
N TRP A 187 18.00 -2.74 0.72
CA TRP A 187 18.07 -3.54 -0.51
C TRP A 187 17.39 -2.89 -1.72
N CYS A 188 16.57 -1.85 -1.53
CA CYS A 188 15.97 -1.11 -2.64
C CYS A 188 16.99 -0.22 -3.36
N PHE A 189 18.10 0.14 -2.69
CA PHE A 189 19.21 0.91 -3.24
C PHE A 189 20.48 0.07 -3.21
N CYS A 190 20.51 -0.98 -4.03
CA CYS A 190 21.77 -1.63 -4.37
C CYS A 190 22.36 -0.90 -5.59
N SER A 191 22.83 0.33 -5.35
CA SER A 191 23.83 0.99 -6.19
C SER A 191 25.19 0.41 -5.80
N SER A 192 25.48 -0.81 -6.24
CA SER A 192 26.88 -1.20 -6.40
C SER A 192 27.28 -0.76 -7.81
N GLU A 193 28.30 0.09 -7.87
CA GLU A 193 29.03 0.47 -9.08
C GLU A 193 29.84 -0.72 -9.66
N ASP A 194 29.67 -1.92 -9.12
CA ASP A 194 30.28 -3.15 -9.63
C ASP A 194 29.43 -3.75 -10.75
N GLY A 195 29.92 -3.54 -11.97
CA GLY A 195 29.24 -3.75 -13.25
C GLY A 195 28.94 -5.20 -13.66
N LEU A 196 28.25 -5.99 -12.82
CA LEU A 196 27.81 -7.34 -13.20
C LEU A 196 26.44 -7.75 -12.61
N LEU A 197 25.46 -6.84 -12.59
CA LEU A 197 24.03 -7.16 -12.45
C LEU A 197 23.26 -6.60 -13.67
N SER A 198 23.68 -7.12 -14.83
CA SER A 198 23.26 -6.80 -16.19
C SER A 198 21.87 -7.40 -16.50
N ALA A 199 21.04 -6.66 -17.23
CA ALA A 199 19.70 -7.03 -17.72
C ALA A 199 18.58 -7.29 -16.69
N GLU A 200 18.79 -8.09 -15.63
CA GLU A 200 17.69 -8.47 -14.71
C GLU A 200 17.21 -7.31 -13.83
N LYS A 201 18.13 -6.51 -13.27
CA LYS A 201 17.79 -5.30 -12.52
C LYS A 201 17.15 -4.24 -13.43
N GLU A 202 17.58 -4.17 -14.68
CA GLU A 202 16.94 -3.32 -15.70
C GLU A 202 15.55 -3.83 -16.05
N TYR A 203 15.34 -5.14 -16.17
CA TYR A 203 14.04 -5.74 -16.42
C TYR A 203 13.07 -5.50 -15.26
N ILE A 204 13.54 -5.63 -14.01
CA ILE A 204 12.75 -5.29 -12.83
C ILE A 204 12.42 -3.78 -12.84
N ARG A 205 13.42 -2.91 -13.03
CA ARG A 205 13.20 -1.46 -13.10
C ARG A 205 12.28 -1.07 -14.27
N TRP A 206 12.39 -1.77 -15.39
CA TRP A 206 11.57 -1.58 -16.59
C TRP A 206 10.15 -2.11 -16.37
N SER A 207 9.97 -3.25 -15.71
CA SER A 207 8.67 -3.83 -15.34
C SER A 207 7.91 -2.89 -14.41
N TRP A 208 8.62 -2.20 -13.51
CA TRP A 208 8.05 -1.18 -12.65
C TRP A 208 7.75 0.14 -13.37
N ARG A 209 8.49 0.47 -14.44
CA ARG A 209 8.24 1.64 -15.31
C ARG A 209 7.14 1.38 -16.35
N ASN A 210 6.96 0.14 -16.77
CA ASN A 210 6.00 -0.31 -17.77
C ASN A 210 5.09 -1.43 -17.23
N PRO A 211 4.39 -1.22 -16.11
CA PRO A 211 3.63 -2.27 -15.42
C PRO A 211 2.51 -2.88 -16.28
N LEU A 212 2.04 -2.20 -17.34
CA LEU A 212 1.00 -2.68 -18.26
C LEU A 212 1.55 -3.31 -19.55
N ARG A 213 2.85 -3.25 -19.76
CA ARG A 213 3.54 -3.86 -20.90
C ARG A 213 4.64 -4.70 -20.29
N VAL A 214 4.38 -5.96 -19.96
CA VAL A 214 5.48 -6.91 -19.76
C VAL A 214 5.74 -7.61 -21.09
N PRO A 215 7.00 -7.79 -21.52
CA PRO A 215 7.27 -8.63 -22.67
C PRO A 215 6.97 -10.06 -22.22
N SER A 216 6.46 -10.87 -23.12
CA SER A 216 6.54 -12.32 -22.97
C SER A 216 8.03 -12.68 -22.90
N ALA A 217 8.60 -12.75 -21.69
CA ALA A 217 9.94 -13.27 -21.50
C ALA A 217 9.90 -14.71 -22.01
N GLY A 218 10.58 -14.95 -23.13
CA GLY A 218 10.77 -16.29 -23.67
C GLY A 218 11.36 -17.18 -22.58
N TYR A 219 10.70 -18.30 -22.37
CA TYR A 219 11.18 -19.42 -21.56
C TYR A 219 12.51 -19.96 -22.11
#